data_AF-Q2CD26-F1
#
_entry.id   AF-Q2CD26-F1
#
_cell.length_a   1.000
_cell.length_b   1.000
_cell.length_c   1.000
_cell.angle_alpha   90.00
_cell.angle_beta   90.00
_cell.angle_gamma   90.00
#
_symmetry.space_group_name_H-M   'P 1'
#
loop_
_entity.id
_entity.type
_entity.pdbx_description
1 polymer ?
#
loop_
_entity_poly.entity_id
_entity_poly.type
_entity_poly.pdbx_seq_one_letter_code
_entity_poly.pdbx_strand_id
1 'polypeptide(L)'
;MRLALLPLLLAACAAPPPEGDHVRFRTGGGFMGLTEGTIYEGDVAVLSETEPGGPAVTRRRELPAGSYAEARALAEAGFAEALARKAALVDPPVCPTDMGVTLVSVDPPIAGRDRVAEGCGEAGVAGLIDRLGAIAAR
;
A
#
# COMPACT_ATOMS: atom_id res chain seq x y z
N MET A 1 30.22 -47.76 7.38
CA MET A 1 29.33 -47.04 6.44
C MET A 1 28.70 -45.87 7.20
N ARG A 2 29.13 -44.64 6.94
CA ARG A 2 28.56 -43.43 7.57
C ARG A 2 27.47 -42.89 6.65
N LEU A 3 26.20 -43.02 7.05
CA LEU A 3 25.10 -42.27 6.45
C LEU A 3 25.32 -40.80 6.77
N ALA A 4 25.68 -40.01 5.76
CA ALA A 4 25.66 -38.56 5.86
C ALA A 4 24.21 -38.09 5.66
N LEU A 5 23.56 -37.67 6.75
CA LEU A 5 22.36 -36.84 6.68
C LEU A 5 22.77 -35.46 6.13
N LEU A 6 22.32 -35.14 4.91
CA LEU A 6 22.36 -33.78 4.40
C LEU A 6 21.31 -32.93 5.16
N PRO A 7 21.68 -31.79 5.73
CA PRO A 7 20.70 -30.80 6.16
C PRO A 7 20.15 -30.08 4.92
N LEU A 8 18.87 -30.28 4.64
CA LEU A 8 18.08 -29.42 3.76
C LEU A 8 18.02 -28.02 4.41
N LEU A 9 18.99 -27.18 4.06
CA LEU A 9 18.94 -25.74 4.29
C LEU A 9 17.84 -25.16 3.41
N LEU A 10 16.63 -25.08 3.99
CA LEU A 10 15.53 -24.27 3.48
C LEU A 10 15.94 -22.80 3.59
N ALA A 11 16.64 -22.30 2.56
CA ALA A 11 16.69 -20.89 2.29
C ALA A 11 15.24 -20.44 2.07
N ALA A 12 14.66 -19.78 3.07
CA ALA A 12 13.41 -19.04 2.93
C ALA A 12 13.70 -17.85 2.00
N CYS A 13 13.79 -18.13 0.70
CA CYS A 13 13.75 -17.10 -0.33
C CYS A 13 12.36 -16.48 -0.22
N ALA A 14 12.29 -15.27 0.33
CA ALA A 14 11.10 -14.44 0.22
C ALA A 14 10.74 -14.40 -1.27
N ALA A 15 9.57 -14.95 -1.62
CA ALA A 15 9.11 -14.94 -3.00
C ALA A 15 9.11 -13.49 -3.50
N PRO A 16 9.58 -13.23 -4.73
CA PRO A 16 9.53 -11.88 -5.27
C PRO A 16 8.09 -11.36 -5.24
N PRO A 17 7.91 -10.02 -5.13
CA PRO A 17 6.58 -9.43 -5.21
C PRO A 17 5.91 -9.86 -6.52
N PRO A 18 4.59 -10.12 -6.50
CA PRO A 18 3.86 -10.40 -7.74
C PRO A 18 4.08 -9.28 -8.76
N GLU A 19 4.16 -9.66 -10.03
CA GLU A 19 4.08 -8.70 -11.14
C GLU A 19 2.63 -8.58 -11.57
N GLY A 20 2.17 -7.38 -11.94
CA GLY A 20 0.83 -7.15 -12.46
C GLY A 20 0.14 -5.90 -11.93
N ASP A 21 -1.12 -5.74 -12.35
CA ASP A 21 -1.99 -4.65 -11.95
C ASP A 21 -2.15 -4.62 -10.42
N HIS A 22 -2.21 -3.44 -9.83
CA HIS A 22 -2.23 -3.32 -8.37
C HIS A 22 -2.89 -2.04 -7.87
N VAL A 23 -3.30 -2.09 -6.61
CA VAL A 23 -3.61 -0.92 -5.78
C VAL A 23 -2.61 -0.90 -4.63
N ARG A 24 -1.84 0.18 -4.54
CA ARG A 24 -0.84 0.39 -3.49
C ARG A 24 -1.22 1.58 -2.63
N PHE A 25 -1.03 1.43 -1.33
CA PHE A 25 -1.17 2.50 -0.35
C PHE A 25 0.09 2.61 0.50
N ARG A 26 0.39 3.83 0.95
CA ARG A 26 1.53 4.13 1.78
C ARG A 26 1.18 5.20 2.82
N THR A 27 1.53 4.93 4.07
CA THR A 27 1.35 5.84 5.21
C THR A 27 2.62 5.91 6.07
N GLY A 28 2.84 7.03 6.75
CA GLY A 28 3.99 7.27 7.62
C GLY A 28 5.24 7.79 6.90
N GLY A 29 6.41 7.72 7.54
CA GLY A 29 7.65 8.30 7.02
C GLY A 29 8.88 7.90 7.84
N GLY A 30 10.05 8.45 7.48
CA GLY A 30 11.32 8.05 8.10
C GLY A 30 11.38 8.22 9.63
N PHE A 31 10.66 9.19 10.19
CA PHE A 31 10.60 9.46 11.63
C PHE A 31 9.43 8.77 12.36
N MET A 32 8.38 8.37 11.64
CA MET A 32 7.13 7.82 12.21
C MET A 32 6.97 6.31 11.97
N GLY A 33 7.90 5.72 11.21
CA GLY A 33 7.73 4.39 10.63
C GLY A 33 6.90 4.48 9.35
N LEU A 34 7.06 3.47 8.49
CA LEU A 34 6.43 3.42 7.19
C LEU A 34 5.60 2.14 7.07
N THR A 35 4.35 2.28 6.64
CA THR A 35 3.53 1.15 6.21
C THR A 35 3.22 1.30 4.74
N GLU A 36 3.52 0.25 3.98
CA GLU A 36 3.15 0.12 2.57
C GLU A 36 2.34 -1.16 2.40
N GLY A 37 1.23 -1.07 1.68
CA GLY A 37 0.45 -2.24 1.28
C GLY A 37 0.20 -2.23 -0.21
N THR A 38 0.34 -3.37 -0.86
CA THR A 38 0.00 -3.55 -2.27
C THR A 38 -0.94 -4.75 -2.41
N ILE A 39 -2.10 -4.52 -3.02
CA ILE A 39 -3.09 -5.54 -3.40
C ILE A 39 -2.96 -5.74 -4.91
N TYR A 40 -2.58 -6.94 -5.32
CA TYR A 40 -2.34 -7.30 -6.72
C TYR A 40 -3.55 -7.97 -7.36
N GLU A 41 -3.62 -7.87 -8.69
CA GLU A 41 -4.43 -8.75 -9.51
C GLU A 41 -4.08 -10.21 -9.21
N GLY A 42 -5.10 -11.05 -9.02
CA GLY A 42 -4.94 -12.39 -8.45
C GLY A 42 -5.18 -12.48 -6.94
N ASP A 43 -5.68 -11.40 -6.32
CA ASP A 43 -6.14 -11.39 -4.92
C ASP A 43 -5.02 -11.73 -3.92
N VAL A 44 -3.86 -11.11 -4.11
CA VAL A 44 -2.70 -11.24 -3.20
C VAL A 44 -2.38 -9.88 -2.57
N ALA A 45 -2.18 -9.84 -1.26
CA ALA A 45 -1.66 -8.67 -0.56
C ALA A 45 -0.20 -8.86 -0.12
N VAL A 46 0.60 -7.81 -0.30
CA VAL A 46 1.93 -7.66 0.28
C VAL A 46 1.91 -6.43 1.19
N LEU A 47 2.21 -6.62 2.47
CA LEU A 47 2.30 -5.57 3.49
C LEU A 47 3.75 -5.45 3.94
N SER A 48 4.29 -4.23 3.92
CA SER A 48 5.63 -3.90 4.38
C SER A 48 5.54 -2.84 5.47
N GLU A 49 6.08 -3.13 6.65
CA GLU A 49 6.13 -2.25 7.81
C GLU A 49 7.58 -1.98 8.19
N THR A 50 7.95 -0.72 8.33
CA THR A 50 9.30 -0.29 8.71
C THR A 50 9.20 0.59 9.94
N GLU A 51 9.76 0.16 11.07
CA GLU A 51 9.87 1.04 12.25
C GLU A 51 10.90 2.16 12.02
N PRO A 52 10.82 3.30 12.75
CA PRO A 52 11.84 4.35 12.65
C PRO A 52 13.26 3.82 12.90
N GLY A 53 14.12 3.89 11.87
CA GLY A 53 15.49 3.37 11.93
C GLY A 53 15.62 1.85 11.98
N GLY A 54 14.51 1.12 11.86
CA GLY A 54 14.47 -0.35 11.87
C GLY A 54 14.50 -0.96 10.47
N PRO A 55 14.66 -2.30 10.37
CA PRO A 55 14.51 -3.02 9.11
C PRO A 55 13.03 -3.08 8.69
N ALA A 56 12.79 -3.20 7.39
CA ALA A 56 11.44 -3.45 6.86
C ALA A 56 11.04 -4.92 7.09
N VAL A 57 9.83 -5.14 7.62
CA VAL A 57 9.18 -6.43 7.78
C VAL A 57 8.11 -6.56 6.71
N THR A 58 8.27 -7.54 5.82
CA THR A 58 7.32 -7.78 4.72
C THR A 58 6.54 -9.08 4.91
N ARG A 59 5.22 -9.03 4.72
CA ARG A 59 4.30 -10.16 4.82
C ARG A 59 3.48 -10.27 3.54
N ARG A 60 3.39 -11.48 3.00
CA ARG A 60 2.53 -11.81 1.86
C ARG A 60 1.36 -12.66 2.32
N ARG A 61 0.17 -12.44 1.75
CA ARG A 61 -1.02 -13.26 2.00
C ARG A 61 -1.89 -13.38 0.75
N GLU A 62 -2.61 -14.49 0.68
CA GLU A 62 -3.72 -14.69 -0.25
C GLU A 62 -4.98 -14.05 0.35
N LEU A 63 -5.81 -13.42 -0.48
CA LEU A 63 -7.05 -12.75 -0.09
C LEU A 63 -8.27 -13.53 -0.64
N PRO A 64 -9.48 -13.24 -0.13
CA PRO A 64 -10.71 -13.71 -0.76
C PRO A 64 -10.81 -13.27 -2.22
N ALA A 65 -11.42 -14.12 -3.06
CA ALA A 65 -11.64 -13.82 -4.47
C ALA A 65 -12.39 -12.49 -4.66
N GLY A 66 -11.91 -11.64 -5.56
CA GLY A 66 -12.48 -10.33 -5.86
C GLY A 66 -11.99 -9.18 -4.98
N SER A 67 -11.07 -9.43 -4.04
CA SER A 67 -10.47 -8.39 -3.19
C SER A 67 -9.72 -7.32 -3.99
N TYR A 68 -9.05 -7.69 -5.08
CA TYR A 68 -8.42 -6.72 -5.99
C TYR A 68 -9.46 -5.84 -6.68
N ALA A 69 -10.53 -6.42 -7.21
CA ALA A 69 -11.61 -5.67 -7.85
C ALA A 69 -12.29 -4.71 -6.86
N GLU A 70 -12.51 -5.14 -5.61
CA GLU A 70 -13.01 -4.30 -4.53
C GLU A 70 -12.04 -3.15 -4.22
N ALA A 71 -10.75 -3.44 -4.05
CA ALA A 71 -9.73 -2.43 -3.80
C ALA A 71 -9.65 -1.41 -4.95
N ARG A 72 -9.76 -1.89 -6.19
CA ARG A 72 -9.77 -1.06 -7.39
C ARG A 72 -10.96 -0.12 -7.43
N ALA A 73 -12.17 -0.65 -7.25
CA ALA A 73 -13.39 0.15 -7.21
C ALA A 73 -13.36 1.20 -6.08
N LEU A 74 -12.79 0.83 -4.93
CA LEU A 74 -12.61 1.74 -3.81
C LEU A 74 -11.62 2.87 -4.15
N ALA A 75 -10.51 2.56 -4.81
CA ALA A 75 -9.55 3.56 -5.27
C ALA A 75 -10.15 4.49 -6.34
N GLU A 76 -10.95 3.97 -7.26
CA GLU A 76 -11.67 4.76 -8.28
C GLU A 76 -12.61 5.79 -7.67
N ALA A 77 -13.43 5.36 -6.70
CA ALA A 77 -14.31 6.26 -5.96
C ALA A 77 -13.51 7.28 -5.13
N GLY A 78 -12.48 6.80 -4.42
CA GLY A 78 -11.66 7.64 -3.53
C GLY A 78 -10.81 8.68 -4.28
N PHE A 79 -10.31 8.37 -5.48
CA PHE A 79 -9.58 9.32 -6.31
C PHE A 79 -10.47 10.51 -6.69
N ALA A 80 -11.68 10.23 -7.17
CA ALA A 80 -12.64 11.27 -7.54
C ALA A 80 -12.96 12.18 -6.35
N GLU A 81 -13.21 11.60 -5.18
CA GLU A 81 -13.50 12.34 -3.96
C GLU A 81 -12.31 13.20 -3.48
N ALA A 82 -11.12 12.62 -3.40
CA ALA A 82 -9.92 13.33 -2.95
C ALA A 82 -9.57 14.51 -3.88
N LEU A 83 -9.73 14.33 -5.18
CA LEU A 83 -9.50 15.39 -6.17
C LEU A 83 -10.54 16.50 -6.08
N ALA A 84 -11.81 16.16 -5.87
CA ALA A 84 -12.88 17.14 -5.67
C ALA A 84 -12.64 17.97 -4.40
N ARG A 85 -12.25 17.32 -3.28
CA ARG A 85 -11.91 18.03 -2.03
C ARG A 85 -10.70 18.94 -2.21
N LYS A 86 -9.64 18.45 -2.87
CA LYS A 86 -8.45 19.28 -3.17
C LYS A 86 -8.79 20.51 -4.03
N ALA A 87 -9.68 20.36 -5.01
CA ALA A 87 -10.13 21.48 -5.84
C ALA A 87 -11.00 22.50 -5.06
N ALA A 88 -11.62 22.10 -3.95
CA ALA A 88 -12.42 22.98 -3.11
C ALA A 88 -11.61 23.75 -2.05
N LEU A 89 -10.32 23.43 -1.86
CA LEU A 89 -9.46 24.13 -0.89
C LEU A 89 -9.07 25.52 -1.40
N VAL A 90 -9.45 26.56 -0.64
CA VAL A 90 -9.13 27.96 -0.96
C VAL A 90 -7.72 28.34 -0.45
N ASP A 91 -7.28 27.75 0.66
CA ASP A 91 -5.93 27.87 1.21
C ASP A 91 -5.41 26.46 1.59
N PRO A 92 -4.68 25.76 0.72
CA PRO A 92 -4.20 24.42 1.03
C PRO A 92 -3.16 24.47 2.16
N PRO A 93 -3.22 23.54 3.13
CA PRO A 93 -2.23 23.49 4.20
C PRO A 93 -0.82 23.27 3.61
N VAL A 94 0.15 24.04 4.09
CA VAL A 94 1.56 23.79 3.78
C VAL A 94 2.00 22.61 4.63
N CYS A 95 2.32 21.52 3.95
CA CYS A 95 2.64 20.26 4.58
C CYS A 95 4.16 20.22 4.76
N PRO A 96 4.67 20.09 6.00
CA PRO A 96 6.09 19.94 6.19
C PRO A 96 6.55 18.68 5.42
N THR A 97 7.57 18.83 4.58
CA THR A 97 8.06 17.76 3.69
C THR A 97 8.59 16.54 4.44
N ASP A 98 8.77 16.67 5.75
CA ASP A 98 9.23 15.67 6.71
C ASP A 98 8.10 14.90 7.43
N MET A 99 6.83 15.31 7.32
CA MET A 99 5.69 14.69 8.04
C MET A 99 5.16 13.38 7.45
N GLY A 100 5.85 12.77 6.47
CA GLY A 100 5.52 11.46 5.93
C GLY A 100 4.67 11.47 4.66
N VAL A 101 4.57 10.30 4.04
CA VAL A 101 3.88 10.03 2.79
C VAL A 101 2.52 9.43 3.10
N THR A 102 1.45 10.09 2.65
CA THR A 102 0.09 9.53 2.62
C THR A 102 -0.35 9.48 1.16
N LEU A 103 -0.25 8.30 0.55
CA LEU A 103 -0.35 8.11 -0.90
C LEU A 103 -1.14 6.85 -1.23
N VAL A 104 -1.97 6.94 -2.25
CA VAL A 104 -2.54 5.79 -2.96
C VAL A 104 -2.11 5.86 -4.42
N SER A 105 -1.58 4.75 -4.94
CA SER A 105 -1.26 4.57 -6.35
C SER A 105 -1.94 3.34 -6.91
N VAL A 106 -2.21 3.37 -8.20
CA VAL A 106 -2.97 2.36 -8.93
C VAL A 106 -2.31 2.09 -10.26
N ASP A 107 -2.29 0.83 -10.64
CA ASP A 107 -1.91 0.36 -11.96
C ASP A 107 -2.97 -0.65 -12.41
N PRO A 108 -3.57 -0.49 -13.61
CA PRO A 108 -3.38 0.60 -14.57
C PRO A 108 -3.91 1.95 -14.04
N PRO A 109 -3.54 3.10 -14.63
CA PRO A 109 -4.05 4.40 -14.18
C PRO A 109 -5.58 4.54 -14.27
N ILE A 110 -6.20 5.18 -13.28
CA ILE A 110 -7.64 5.51 -13.26
C ILE A 110 -7.85 6.86 -13.95
N ALA A 111 -8.58 6.88 -15.06
CA ALA A 111 -8.82 8.10 -15.85
C ALA A 111 -7.52 8.88 -16.14
N GLY A 112 -6.43 8.17 -16.47
CA GLY A 112 -5.11 8.74 -16.75
C GLY A 112 -4.33 9.18 -15.51
N ARG A 113 -4.80 8.87 -14.30
CA ARG A 113 -4.10 9.18 -13.03
C ARG A 113 -3.68 7.89 -12.33
N ASP A 114 -2.39 7.79 -12.09
CA ASP A 114 -1.74 6.66 -11.43
C ASP A 114 -1.63 6.84 -9.91
N ARG A 115 -1.77 8.06 -9.39
CA ARG A 115 -1.63 8.34 -7.95
C ARG A 115 -2.38 9.57 -7.45
N VAL A 116 -2.78 9.52 -6.19
CA VAL A 116 -3.26 10.66 -5.41
C VAL A 116 -2.57 10.68 -4.05
N ALA A 117 -1.92 11.80 -3.74
CA ALA A 117 -1.29 12.06 -2.46
C ALA A 117 -2.11 13.08 -1.68
N GLU A 118 -2.10 12.97 -0.36
CA GLU A 118 -2.44 14.08 0.53
C GLU A 118 -1.17 14.78 1.02
N GLY A 119 -1.27 16.09 1.17
CA GLY A 119 -0.48 16.82 2.14
C GLY A 119 -1.37 17.11 3.36
N CYS A 120 -0.91 16.70 4.54
CA CYS A 120 -1.43 16.97 5.90
C CYS A 120 -2.90 17.42 6.04
N GLY A 121 -3.77 16.52 6.53
CA GLY A 121 -5.14 16.86 6.95
C GLY A 121 -6.08 15.65 7.01
N GLU A 122 -7.34 15.87 7.37
CA GLU A 122 -8.43 14.87 7.31
C GLU A 122 -9.12 14.84 5.93
N ALA A 123 -8.65 15.65 4.97
CA ALA A 123 -9.37 15.94 3.74
C ALA A 123 -8.96 15.06 2.55
N GLY A 124 -7.88 14.29 2.64
CA GLY A 124 -7.34 13.52 1.54
C GLY A 124 -7.54 12.01 1.69
N VAL A 125 -6.45 11.24 1.56
CA VAL A 125 -6.55 9.80 1.26
C VAL A 125 -6.44 8.91 2.50
N ALA A 126 -6.32 9.46 3.71
CA ALA A 126 -6.19 8.67 4.94
C ALA A 126 -7.33 7.65 5.11
N GLY A 127 -8.59 8.08 5.00
CA GLY A 127 -9.74 7.17 5.11
C GLY A 127 -9.82 6.14 3.95
N LEU A 128 -9.28 6.46 2.78
CA LEU A 128 -9.13 5.51 1.68
C LEU A 128 -8.07 4.45 2.04
N ILE A 129 -6.92 4.87 2.58
CA ILE A 129 -5.85 3.99 3.03
C ILE A 129 -6.35 3.03 4.11
N ASP A 130 -7.12 3.49 5.10
CA ASP A 130 -7.64 2.63 6.16
C ASP A 130 -8.51 1.50 5.59
N ARG A 131 -9.38 1.82 4.64
CA ARG A 131 -10.25 0.85 3.97
C ARG A 131 -9.47 -0.12 3.10
N LEU A 132 -8.46 0.37 2.36
CA LEU A 132 -7.55 -0.49 1.58
C LEU A 132 -6.72 -1.41 2.50
N GLY A 133 -6.24 -0.89 3.63
CA GLY A 133 -5.56 -1.64 4.68
C GLY A 133 -6.43 -2.73 5.26
N ALA A 134 -7.71 -2.45 5.49
CA ALA A 134 -8.68 -3.45 5.94
C ALA A 134 -8.87 -4.58 4.93
N ILE A 135 -8.86 -4.30 3.61
CA ILE A 135 -8.88 -5.35 2.58
C ILE A 135 -7.59 -6.17 2.63
N ALA A 136 -6.44 -5.51 2.66
CA ALA A 136 -5.14 -6.16 2.69
C ALA A 136 -4.86 -6.95 3.99
N ALA A 137 -5.65 -6.72 5.05
CA ALA A 137 -5.52 -7.39 6.34
C ALA A 137 -6.48 -8.57 6.55
N ARG A 138 -7.34 -8.90 5.57
CA ARG A 138 -8.23 -10.07 5.62
C ARG A 138 -7.47 -11.39 5.68
#